data_AF-H5XS95-F1
#
_entry.id   AF-H5XS95-F1
#
_cell.length_a   1.000
_cell.length_b   1.000
_cell.length_c   1.000
_cell.angle_alpha   90.00
_cell.angle_beta   90.00
_cell.angle_gamma   90.00
#
_symmetry.space_group_name_H-M   'P 1'
#
loop_
_entity.id
_entity.type
_entity.pdbx_description
1 polymer ?
#
loop_
_entity_poly.entity_id
_entity_poly.type
_entity_poly.pdbx_seq_one_letter_code
_entity_poly.pdbx_strand_id
1 'polypeptide(L)'
;MNDLAAERTPLVIAAEINMITHQTKKILLASAVEIGCRLKEAKSLVKHGEWGKWLEESVSYTQRTAERLMRLYEEYESSFPDGQSSSNSSPVSNLTYTQALLLLGLPAEEREEFLAQNDVAGMTKQELQQALKDRDQAKQEKAQALQEKEVLKQELERIHRTISELKKEQAKALVQPDYLQNVPRDASAAGASSSVSNAPPSSNTSLPTHNLQTEIDPGAAAKYVERCNTCCKTISTAFFELTTALTNLTHLDAKLKEEKRKETQKLLETIAETIKEWPPPKKPLKVIH
;
A
#
# COMPACT_ATOMS: atom_id res chain seq x y z
N MET A 1 -34.59 -10.05 49.39
CA MET A 1 -34.14 -9.70 48.03
C MET A 1 -32.96 -10.59 47.76
N ASN A 2 -33.16 -11.63 46.94
CA ASN A 2 -32.09 -12.57 46.64
C ASN A 2 -31.10 -11.88 45.71
N ASP A 3 -29.89 -11.69 46.22
CA ASP A 3 -28.70 -11.53 45.40
C ASP A 3 -28.72 -12.66 44.37
N LEU A 4 -28.93 -12.30 43.11
CA LEU A 4 -28.57 -13.15 41.98
C LEU A 4 -27.05 -13.24 42.03
N ALA A 5 -26.53 -14.14 42.87
CA ALA A 5 -25.15 -14.56 42.84
C ALA A 5 -24.92 -15.15 41.45
N ALA A 6 -24.46 -14.30 40.52
CA ALA A 6 -24.03 -14.72 39.21
C ALA A 6 -23.06 -15.87 39.42
N GLU A 7 -23.41 -17.05 38.90
CA GLU A 7 -22.57 -18.24 39.04
C GLU A 7 -21.15 -17.86 38.61
N ARG A 8 -20.19 -18.03 39.53
CA ARG A 8 -18.79 -17.67 39.31
C ARG A 8 -18.16 -18.63 38.31
N THR A 9 -18.40 -18.39 37.02
CA THR A 9 -17.84 -19.20 35.93
C THR A 9 -16.48 -18.65 35.49
N PRO A 10 -15.59 -19.51 34.94
CA PRO A 10 -14.33 -19.05 34.36
C PRO A 10 -14.50 -17.95 33.29
N LEU A 11 -15.60 -17.97 32.54
CA LEU A 11 -15.93 -16.95 31.53
C LEU A 11 -16.20 -15.58 32.16
N VAL A 12 -16.96 -15.54 33.27
CA VAL A 12 -17.24 -14.30 34.02
C VAL A 12 -15.93 -13.75 34.60
N ILE A 13 -15.11 -14.61 35.22
CA ILE A 13 -13.80 -14.20 35.78
C ILE A 13 -12.88 -13.65 34.68
N ALA A 14 -12.84 -14.29 33.50
CA ALA A 14 -12.05 -13.80 32.37
C ALA A 14 -12.52 -12.42 31.89
N ALA A 15 -13.84 -12.19 31.82
CA ALA A 15 -14.40 -10.89 31.47
C ALA A 15 -14.04 -9.81 32.50
N GLU A 16 -14.10 -10.12 33.80
CA GLU A 16 -13.67 -9.23 34.89
C GLU A 16 -12.18 -8.87 34.78
N ILE A 17 -11.31 -9.86 34.57
CA ILE A 17 -9.87 -9.65 34.38
C ILE A 17 -9.61 -8.73 33.17
N ASN A 18 -10.30 -8.97 32.05
CA ASN A 18 -10.16 -8.15 30.85
C ASN A 18 -10.65 -6.72 31.07
N MET A 19 -11.75 -6.54 31.82
CA MET A 19 -12.26 -5.22 32.20
C MET A 19 -11.24 -4.45 33.06
N ILE A 20 -10.72 -5.07 34.12
CA ILE A 20 -9.69 -4.48 35.00
C ILE A 20 -8.44 -4.12 34.19
N THR A 21 -8.02 -5.01 33.29
CA THR A 21 -6.86 -4.79 32.42
C THR A 21 -7.07 -3.58 31.52
N HIS A 22 -8.24 -3.47 30.89
CA HIS A 22 -8.57 -2.34 30.02
C HIS A 22 -8.62 -1.02 30.80
N GLN A 23 -9.28 -0.99 31.96
CA GLN A 23 -9.34 0.18 32.84
C GLN A 23 -7.94 0.63 33.29
N THR A 24 -7.11 -0.32 33.72
CA THR A 24 -5.73 -0.04 34.16
C THR A 24 -4.90 0.59 33.04
N LYS A 25 -5.04 0.08 31.80
CA LYS A 25 -4.34 0.64 30.63
C LYS A 25 -4.78 2.08 30.33
N LYS A 26 -6.08 2.40 30.46
CA LYS A 26 -6.59 3.76 30.27
C LYS A 26 -6.05 4.71 31.35
N ILE A 27 -6.12 4.29 32.62
CA ILE A 27 -5.59 5.05 33.75
C ILE A 27 -4.10 5.32 33.55
N LEU A 28 -3.32 4.31 33.14
CA LEU A 28 -1.89 4.47 32.92
C LEU A 28 -1.57 5.53 31.86
N LEU A 29 -2.30 5.56 30.74
CA LEU A 29 -2.12 6.58 29.71
C LEU A 29 -2.49 7.97 30.23
N ALA A 30 -3.64 8.11 30.90
CA ALA A 30 -4.08 9.38 31.48
C ALA A 30 -3.05 9.92 32.49
N SER A 31 -2.58 9.06 33.40
CA SER A 31 -1.55 9.41 34.38
C SER A 31 -0.23 9.81 33.70
N ALA A 32 0.17 9.14 32.62
CA ALA A 32 1.38 9.49 31.89
C ALA A 32 1.30 10.89 31.25
N VAL A 33 0.13 11.25 30.72
CA VAL A 33 -0.16 12.59 30.16
C VAL A 33 -0.15 13.65 31.26
N GLU A 34 -0.82 13.40 32.39
CA GLU A 34 -0.82 14.30 33.54
C GLU A 34 0.60 14.55 34.08
N ILE A 35 1.42 13.49 34.21
CA ILE A 35 2.82 13.62 34.62
C ILE A 35 3.60 14.46 33.59
N GLY A 36 3.35 14.28 32.30
CA GLY A 36 3.93 15.11 31.24
C GLY A 36 3.63 16.59 31.40
N CYS A 37 2.40 16.94 31.75
CA CYS A 37 1.98 18.31 32.07
C CYS A 37 2.79 18.89 33.24
N ARG A 38 2.86 18.18 34.37
CA ARG A 38 3.62 18.62 35.55
C ARG A 38 5.11 18.73 35.29
N LEU A 39 5.66 17.87 34.43
CA LEU A 39 7.06 17.95 34.02
C LEU A 39 7.33 19.20 33.18
N LYS A 40 6.40 19.63 32.31
CA LYS A 40 6.53 20.90 31.58
C LYS A 40 6.46 22.10 32.51
N GLU A 41 5.53 22.09 33.45
CA GLU A 41 5.44 23.11 34.50
C GLU A 41 6.76 23.22 35.29
N ALA A 42 7.25 22.10 35.84
CA ALA A 42 8.49 22.06 36.59
C ALA A 42 9.70 22.53 35.74
N LYS A 43 9.79 22.12 34.48
CA LYS A 43 10.88 22.52 33.58
C LYS A 43 10.96 24.03 33.36
N SER A 44 9.84 24.74 33.45
CA SER A 44 9.81 26.21 33.36
C SER A 44 10.34 26.92 34.62
N LEU A 45 10.33 26.23 35.76
CA LEU A 45 10.74 26.76 37.06
C LEU A 45 12.18 26.37 37.43
N VAL A 46 12.68 25.24 36.92
CA VAL A 46 14.04 24.77 37.17
C VAL A 46 15.05 25.60 36.37
N LYS A 47 16.14 26.00 37.02
CA LYS A 47 17.22 26.79 36.40
C LYS A 47 17.87 26.03 35.25
N HIS A 48 18.36 26.77 34.25
CA HIS A 48 19.10 26.19 33.13
C HIS A 48 20.30 25.36 33.64
N GLY A 49 20.42 24.13 33.15
CA GLY A 49 21.49 23.19 33.53
C GLY A 49 21.18 22.29 34.73
N GLU A 50 20.18 22.60 35.56
CA GLU A 50 19.83 21.80 36.74
C GLU A 50 18.75 20.74 36.48
N TRP A 51 18.11 20.77 35.30
CA TRP A 51 17.00 19.88 34.95
C TRP A 51 17.29 18.40 35.13
N GLY A 52 18.44 17.91 34.65
CA GLY A 52 18.80 16.49 34.75
C GLY A 52 18.94 16.03 36.20
N LYS A 53 19.60 16.84 37.04
CA LYS A 53 19.78 16.55 38.47
C LYS A 53 18.44 16.59 39.21
N TRP A 54 17.60 17.58 38.92
CA TRP A 54 16.27 17.69 39.51
C TRP A 54 15.40 16.47 39.21
N LEU A 55 15.45 15.97 37.97
CA LEU A 55 14.71 14.77 37.56
C LEU A 55 15.11 13.52 38.35
N GLU A 56 16.42 13.33 38.54
CA GLU A 56 16.96 12.17 39.26
C GLU A 56 16.61 12.24 40.75
N GLU A 57 16.82 13.40 41.39
CA GLU A 57 16.67 13.55 42.84
C GLU A 57 15.21 13.71 43.29
N SER A 58 14.35 14.36 42.49
CA SER A 58 13.00 14.72 42.92
C SER A 58 11.93 13.72 42.48
N VAL A 59 12.10 13.10 41.31
CA VAL A 59 11.07 12.22 40.70
C VAL A 59 11.63 10.89 40.19
N SER A 60 12.92 10.61 40.40
CA SER A 60 13.59 9.36 39.99
C SER A 60 13.45 9.05 38.50
N TYR A 61 13.46 10.07 37.64
CA TYR A 61 13.33 9.91 36.19
C TYR A 61 14.63 10.16 35.44
N THR A 62 14.80 9.44 34.34
CA THR A 62 15.80 9.80 33.33
C THR A 62 15.26 10.94 32.47
N GLN A 63 16.16 11.74 31.89
CA GLN A 63 15.80 12.76 30.91
C GLN A 63 14.96 12.19 29.76
N ARG A 64 15.33 11.01 29.24
CA ARG A 64 14.59 10.33 28.16
C ARG A 64 13.15 9.98 28.57
N THR A 65 12.94 9.52 29.81
CA THR A 65 11.60 9.21 30.32
C THR A 65 10.78 10.49 30.44
N ALA A 66 11.35 11.55 31.02
CA ALA A 66 10.67 12.83 31.18
C ALA A 66 10.27 13.43 29.82
N GLU A 67 11.18 13.42 28.84
CA GLU A 67 10.91 13.90 27.49
C GLU A 67 9.77 13.13 26.80
N ARG A 68 9.71 11.81 26.96
CA ARG A 68 8.61 10.99 26.41
C ARG A 68 7.27 11.36 27.01
N LEU A 69 7.20 11.52 28.33
CA LEU A 69 5.98 11.91 29.04
C LEU A 69 5.52 13.32 28.65
N MET A 70 6.45 14.27 28.58
CA MET A 70 6.16 15.63 28.11
C MET A 70 5.61 15.66 26.68
N ARG A 71 6.17 14.86 25.76
CA ARG A 71 5.65 14.73 24.39
C ARG A 71 4.27 14.08 24.33
N LEU A 72 4.01 13.09 25.18
CA LEU A 72 2.66 12.50 25.29
C LEU A 72 1.64 13.56 25.68
N TYR A 73 1.98 14.44 26.62
CA TYR A 73 1.12 15.55 26.98
C TYR A 73 0.89 16.51 25.81
N GLU A 74 1.96 16.99 25.16
CA GLU A 74 1.85 17.92 24.02
C GLU A 74 0.93 17.41 22.91
N GLU A 75 0.93 16.10 22.67
CA GLU A 75 0.17 15.51 21.59
C GLU A 75 -1.27 15.11 21.99
N TYR A 76 -1.46 14.66 23.22
CA TYR A 76 -2.70 14.01 23.64
C TYR A 76 -3.51 14.81 24.67
N GLU A 77 -3.05 15.98 25.10
CA GLU A 77 -3.75 16.86 26.06
C GLU A 77 -5.21 17.12 25.65
N SER A 78 -5.47 17.44 24.39
CA SER A 78 -6.82 17.74 23.87
C SER A 78 -7.78 16.54 23.89
N SER A 79 -7.28 15.35 24.21
CA SER A 79 -8.08 14.12 24.27
C SER A 79 -8.59 13.80 25.68
N PHE A 80 -8.18 14.55 26.70
CA PHE A 80 -8.60 14.34 28.09
C PHE A 80 -9.57 15.43 28.57
N PRO A 81 -10.71 15.07 29.16
CA PRO A 81 -11.82 16.01 29.44
C PRO A 81 -11.53 17.11 30.49
N ASP A 82 -10.40 17.06 31.20
CA ASP A 82 -10.11 18.02 32.27
C ASP A 82 -9.40 19.32 31.80
N GLY A 83 -9.12 19.46 30.50
CA GLY A 83 -8.44 20.63 29.92
C GLY A 83 -9.29 21.43 28.93
N GLN A 84 -10.21 22.27 29.42
CA GLN A 84 -10.82 23.50 28.83
C GLN A 84 -11.13 23.64 27.31
N SER A 85 -11.02 22.62 26.47
CA SER A 85 -11.36 22.68 25.05
C SER A 85 -12.01 21.38 24.62
N SER A 86 -13.32 21.31 24.84
CA SER A 86 -14.20 20.22 24.41
C SER A 86 -14.43 20.30 22.88
N SER A 87 -13.44 19.93 22.08
CA SER A 87 -13.71 19.48 20.72
C SER A 87 -13.90 17.96 20.75
N ASN A 88 -15.18 17.58 20.82
CA ASN A 88 -15.65 16.19 20.81
C ASN A 88 -15.32 15.48 19.50
N SER A 89 -14.09 14.99 19.31
CA SER A 89 -13.79 13.97 18.28
C SER A 89 -12.36 13.40 18.34
N SER A 90 -11.71 13.24 19.50
CA SER A 90 -10.36 12.63 19.48
C SER A 90 -10.40 11.09 19.43
N PRO A 91 -9.87 10.45 18.36
CA PRO A 91 -9.75 8.98 18.26
C PRO A 91 -8.79 8.36 19.28
N VAL A 92 -8.17 9.18 20.14
CA VAL A 92 -7.12 8.79 21.11
C VAL A 92 -7.71 8.17 22.39
N SER A 93 -9.00 8.35 22.67
CA SER A 93 -9.63 7.94 23.95
C SER A 93 -9.55 6.43 24.26
N ASN A 94 -9.17 5.59 23.30
CA ASN A 94 -9.05 4.14 23.46
C ASN A 94 -7.62 3.60 23.29
N LEU A 95 -6.61 4.46 23.24
CA LEU A 95 -5.21 4.03 23.18
C LEU A 95 -4.69 3.56 24.54
N THR A 96 -3.72 2.66 24.49
CA THR A 96 -2.87 2.29 25.62
C THR A 96 -1.60 3.14 25.63
N TYR A 97 -0.95 3.26 26.79
CA TYR A 97 0.35 3.95 26.93
C TYR A 97 1.38 3.54 25.87
N THR A 98 1.51 2.24 25.60
CA THR A 98 2.48 1.73 24.63
C THR A 98 2.12 2.13 23.20
N GLN A 99 0.85 2.07 22.83
CA GLN A 99 0.40 2.46 21.49
C GLN A 99 0.59 3.97 21.28
N ALA A 100 0.21 4.80 22.24
CA ALA A 100 0.42 6.24 22.21
C ALA A 100 1.92 6.58 22.04
N LEU A 101 2.80 5.91 22.79
CA LEU A 101 4.25 6.12 22.68
C LEU A 101 4.82 5.69 21.31
N LEU A 102 4.30 4.61 20.71
CA LEU A 102 4.72 4.18 19.39
C LEU A 102 4.28 5.17 18.31
N LEU A 103 3.07 5.71 18.43
CA LEU A 103 2.52 6.68 17.50
C LEU A 103 3.21 8.06 17.60
N LEU A 104 3.84 8.41 18.71
CA LEU A 104 4.70 9.61 18.80
C LEU A 104 5.90 9.59 17.85
N GLY A 105 6.24 8.43 17.26
CA GLY A 105 7.24 8.35 16.20
C GLY A 105 6.78 8.97 14.88
N LEU A 106 5.47 9.26 14.74
CA LEU A 106 4.87 9.84 13.55
C LEU A 106 4.65 11.35 13.69
N PRO A 107 4.76 12.12 12.58
CA PRO A 107 4.22 13.47 12.49
C PRO A 107 2.74 13.51 12.84
N ALA A 108 2.24 14.66 13.32
CA ALA A 108 0.87 14.80 13.79
C ALA A 108 -0.16 14.45 12.70
N GLU A 109 0.07 14.98 11.49
CA GLU A 109 -0.81 14.78 10.34
C GLU A 109 -0.86 13.30 9.95
N GLU A 110 0.30 12.64 9.89
CA GLU A 110 0.36 11.21 9.54
C GLU A 110 -0.25 10.31 10.62
N ARG A 111 -0.21 10.74 11.88
CA ARG A 111 -0.78 9.99 12.99
C ARG A 111 -2.30 10.00 12.94
N GLU A 112 -2.90 11.14 12.66
CA GLU A 112 -4.35 11.27 12.49
C GLU A 112 -4.84 10.42 11.32
N GLU A 113 -4.15 10.50 10.17
CA GLU A 113 -4.44 9.63 9.02
C GLU A 113 -4.32 8.15 9.36
N PHE A 114 -3.29 7.76 10.12
CA PHE A 114 -3.07 6.38 10.52
C PHE A 114 -4.18 5.87 11.45
N LEU A 115 -4.61 6.69 12.42
CA LEU A 115 -5.70 6.38 13.35
C LEU A 115 -7.06 6.31 12.65
N ALA A 116 -7.28 7.11 11.60
CA ALA A 116 -8.50 7.06 10.81
C ALA A 116 -8.60 5.79 9.95
N GLN A 117 -7.47 5.25 9.50
CA GLN A 117 -7.40 4.09 8.61
C GLN A 117 -7.29 2.75 9.36
N ASN A 118 -6.87 2.76 10.63
CA ASN A 118 -6.56 1.55 11.38
C ASN A 118 -7.27 1.53 12.74
N ASP A 119 -7.81 0.38 13.13
CA ASP A 119 -8.28 0.15 14.50
C ASP A 119 -7.09 -0.12 15.44
N VAL A 120 -6.38 0.95 15.81
CA VAL A 120 -5.20 0.85 16.68
C VAL A 120 -5.57 0.39 18.10
N ALA A 121 -6.80 0.65 18.56
CA ALA A 121 -7.25 0.22 19.88
C ALA A 121 -7.28 -1.31 19.99
N GLY A 122 -7.68 -2.01 18.91
CA GLY A 122 -7.67 -3.47 18.82
C GLY A 122 -6.28 -4.08 18.60
N MET A 123 -5.30 -3.32 18.12
CA MET A 123 -3.97 -3.84 17.78
C MET A 123 -3.12 -4.14 19.02
N THR A 124 -2.46 -5.30 19.02
CA THR A 124 -1.35 -5.57 19.92
C THR A 124 -0.15 -4.68 19.61
N LYS A 125 0.79 -4.58 20.56
CA LYS A 125 2.05 -3.85 20.35
C LYS A 125 2.80 -4.32 19.09
N GLN A 126 2.82 -5.62 18.85
CA GLN A 126 3.54 -6.21 17.71
C GLN A 126 2.86 -5.89 16.39
N GLU A 127 1.54 -6.01 16.33
CA GLU A 127 0.75 -5.65 15.15
C GLU A 127 0.89 -4.17 14.82
N LEU A 128 0.83 -3.27 15.82
CA LEU A 128 1.07 -1.85 15.60
C LEU A 128 2.48 -1.58 15.07
N GLN A 129 3.50 -2.24 15.63
CA GLN A 129 4.87 -2.10 15.13
C GLN A 129 5.02 -2.62 13.69
N GLN A 130 4.32 -3.69 13.33
CA GLN A 130 4.35 -4.23 11.97
C GLN A 130 3.62 -3.29 11.00
N ALA A 131 2.43 -2.82 11.36
CA ALA A 131 1.65 -1.89 10.53
C ALA A 131 2.42 -0.59 10.25
N LEU A 132 3.14 -0.05 11.24
CA LEU A 132 4.01 1.11 11.05
C LEU A 132 5.17 0.82 10.07
N LYS A 133 5.80 -0.36 10.19
CA LYS A 133 6.88 -0.77 9.26
C LYS A 133 6.36 -0.97 7.84
N ASP A 134 5.24 -1.65 7.68
CA ASP A 134 4.65 -1.93 6.36
C ASP A 134 4.26 -0.61 5.66
N ARG A 135 3.72 0.33 6.42
CA ARG A 135 3.43 1.69 5.96
C ARG A 135 4.69 2.42 5.49
N ASP A 136 5.76 2.39 6.29
CA ASP A 136 7.01 3.06 5.97
C ASP A 136 7.66 2.47 4.71
N GLN A 137 7.64 1.14 4.59
CA GLN A 137 8.10 0.42 3.41
C GLN A 137 7.28 0.80 2.18
N ALA A 138 5.95 0.80 2.28
CA ALA A 138 5.07 1.18 1.19
C ALA A 138 5.29 2.64 0.75
N LYS A 139 5.53 3.56 1.70
CA LYS A 139 5.89 4.96 1.39
C LYS A 139 7.21 5.03 0.65
N GLN A 140 8.22 4.28 1.08
CA GLN A 140 9.53 4.24 0.42
C GLN A 140 9.45 3.67 -1.00
N GLU A 141 8.76 2.54 -1.18
CA GLU A 141 8.55 1.92 -2.50
C GLU A 141 7.77 2.85 -3.44
N LYS A 142 6.73 3.51 -2.93
CA LYS A 142 5.98 4.51 -3.71
C LYS A 142 6.87 5.67 -4.13
N ALA A 143 7.75 6.16 -3.25
CA ALA A 143 8.68 7.23 -3.57
C ALA A 143 9.69 6.78 -4.64
N GLN A 144 10.23 5.57 -4.53
CA GLN A 144 11.14 4.99 -5.53
C GLN A 144 10.44 4.82 -6.89
N ALA A 145 9.24 4.26 -6.92
CA ALA A 145 8.47 4.10 -8.15
C ALA A 145 8.14 5.44 -8.82
N LEU A 146 7.88 6.50 -8.04
CA LEU A 146 7.68 7.84 -8.59
C LEU A 146 8.96 8.43 -9.20
N GLN A 147 10.12 8.20 -8.57
CA GLN A 147 11.42 8.60 -9.13
C GLN A 147 11.73 7.84 -10.42
N GLU A 148 11.57 6.52 -10.44
CA GLU A 148 11.77 5.69 -11.63
C GLU A 148 10.84 6.10 -12.78
N LYS A 149 9.56 6.37 -12.48
CA LYS A 149 8.60 6.88 -13.46
C LYS A 149 9.05 8.20 -14.07
N GLU A 150 9.60 9.12 -13.27
CA GLU A 150 10.08 10.41 -13.76
C GLU A 150 11.32 10.24 -14.65
N VAL A 151 12.26 9.36 -14.28
CA VAL A 151 13.42 9.02 -15.11
C VAL A 151 13.00 8.41 -16.45
N LEU A 152 12.08 7.44 -16.44
CA LEU A 152 11.56 6.82 -17.66
C LEU A 152 10.84 7.83 -18.55
N LYS A 153 10.10 8.77 -17.97
CA LYS A 153 9.43 9.84 -18.71
C LYS A 153 10.45 10.74 -19.42
N GLN A 154 11.52 11.14 -18.74
CA GLN A 154 12.59 11.94 -19.33
C GLN A 154 13.31 11.19 -20.46
N GLU A 155 13.56 9.89 -20.30
CA GLU A 155 14.17 9.07 -21.34
C GLU A 155 13.24 8.89 -22.55
N LEU A 156 11.94 8.70 -22.34
CA LEU A 156 10.94 8.69 -23.43
C LEU A 156 10.91 10.01 -24.20
N GLU A 157 10.95 11.15 -23.50
CA GLU A 157 11.04 12.45 -24.14
C GLU A 157 12.33 12.60 -24.96
N ARG A 158 13.46 12.08 -24.45
CA ARG A 158 14.74 12.06 -25.16
C ARG A 158 14.65 11.22 -26.44
N ILE A 159 14.15 9.99 -26.36
CA ILE A 159 13.95 9.10 -27.51
C ILE A 159 13.01 9.75 -28.54
N HIS A 160 11.93 10.39 -28.09
CA HIS A 160 10.99 11.07 -28.98
C HIS A 160 11.66 12.22 -29.77
N ARG A 161 12.54 12.99 -29.12
CA ARG A 161 13.36 14.01 -29.81
C ARG A 161 14.28 13.37 -30.85
N THR A 162 15.01 12.31 -30.49
CA THR A 162 15.91 11.62 -31.43
C THR A 162 15.17 11.04 -32.64
N ILE A 163 14.00 10.41 -32.43
CA ILE A 163 13.18 9.89 -33.54
C ILE A 163 12.71 11.03 -34.45
N SER A 164 12.33 12.17 -33.86
CA SER A 164 11.89 13.34 -34.63
C SER A 164 13.02 13.94 -35.46
N GLU A 165 14.25 13.96 -34.93
CA GLU A 165 15.46 14.37 -35.64
C GLU A 165 15.79 13.43 -36.79
N LEU A 166 15.83 12.11 -36.54
CA LEU A 166 16.07 11.09 -37.57
C LEU A 166 15.02 11.12 -38.69
N LYS A 167 13.74 11.35 -38.36
CA LYS A 167 12.68 11.51 -39.37
C LYS A 167 12.90 12.74 -40.25
N LYS A 168 13.36 13.86 -39.66
CA LYS A 168 13.70 15.07 -40.43
C LYS A 168 14.91 14.83 -41.33
N GLU A 169 15.91 14.07 -40.88
CA GLU A 169 17.07 13.70 -41.69
C GLU A 169 16.70 12.79 -42.86
N GLN A 170 15.88 11.75 -42.64
CA GLN A 170 15.37 10.91 -43.72
C GLN A 170 14.56 11.70 -44.75
N ALA A 171 13.71 12.62 -44.30
CA ALA A 171 12.93 13.47 -45.21
C ALA A 171 13.83 14.38 -46.06
N LYS A 172 14.98 14.83 -45.55
CA LYS A 172 15.98 15.59 -46.32
C LYS A 172 16.75 14.71 -47.29
N ALA A 173 17.09 13.48 -46.91
CA ALA A 173 17.79 12.53 -47.78
C ALA A 173 16.94 12.10 -48.99
N LEU A 174 15.61 12.02 -48.84
CA LEU A 174 14.68 11.67 -49.92
C LEU A 174 14.49 12.80 -50.97
N VAL A 175 14.99 14.01 -50.71
CA VAL A 175 14.81 15.20 -51.57
C VAL A 175 16.07 15.54 -52.38
N GLN A 176 17.18 14.78 -52.26
CA GLN A 176 18.29 14.92 -53.21
C GLN A 176 17.96 14.19 -54.52
N PRO A 177 17.84 14.88 -55.67
CA PRO A 177 17.61 14.23 -56.96
C PRO A 177 18.88 13.52 -57.43
N ASP A 178 18.68 12.32 -57.96
CA ASP A 178 19.65 11.53 -58.72
C ASP A 178 20.10 12.32 -59.96
N TYR A 179 21.29 12.92 -59.89
CA TYR A 179 21.96 13.54 -61.05
C TYR A 179 23.06 12.63 -61.54
N LEU A 180 22.74 11.53 -62.24
CA LEU A 180 23.63 10.96 -63.26
C LEU A 180 22.84 10.28 -64.38
N GLN A 181 22.43 11.08 -65.37
CA GLN A 181 22.22 10.55 -66.71
C GLN A 181 22.62 11.60 -67.75
N ASN A 182 23.54 11.22 -68.66
CA ASN A 182 23.72 11.61 -70.09
C ASN A 182 25.20 11.37 -70.53
N VAL A 183 25.59 10.21 -71.14
CA VAL A 183 25.62 9.83 -72.60
C VAL A 183 26.98 10.25 -73.28
N PRO A 184 27.61 9.55 -74.28
CA PRO A 184 27.10 8.58 -75.29
C PRO A 184 27.92 7.29 -75.61
N ARG A 185 27.27 6.44 -76.42
CA ARG A 185 27.81 5.33 -77.23
C ARG A 185 28.93 5.77 -78.20
N ASP A 186 29.94 4.91 -78.40
CA ASP A 186 30.31 4.45 -79.75
C ASP A 186 31.23 3.20 -79.77
N ALA A 187 30.95 2.34 -80.77
CA ALA A 187 31.81 1.46 -81.57
C ALA A 187 32.62 0.27 -80.99
N SER A 188 32.12 -0.95 -81.32
CA SER A 188 32.78 -2.00 -82.12
C SER A 188 33.81 -3.00 -81.51
N ALA A 189 33.31 -4.24 -81.37
CA ALA A 189 33.78 -5.53 -81.93
C ALA A 189 35.12 -6.21 -81.56
N ALA A 190 35.02 -7.55 -81.53
CA ALA A 190 36.03 -8.63 -81.44
C ALA A 190 36.69 -8.79 -80.06
N GLY A 191 36.66 -9.94 -79.37
CA GLY A 191 36.49 -11.33 -79.79
C GLY A 191 37.68 -12.11 -79.24
N ALA A 192 37.50 -12.93 -78.20
CA ALA A 192 38.35 -14.09 -77.88
C ALA A 192 37.82 -14.83 -76.64
N SER A 193 37.53 -16.10 -76.86
CA SER A 193 37.15 -17.11 -75.88
C SER A 193 38.31 -17.50 -74.95
N SER A 194 38.03 -17.73 -73.66
CA SER A 194 38.54 -18.86 -72.89
C SER A 194 37.80 -18.90 -71.55
N SER A 195 36.80 -19.76 -71.35
CA SER A 195 36.90 -21.22 -71.12
C SER A 195 37.24 -21.58 -69.66
N VAL A 196 36.18 -22.04 -68.96
CA VAL A 196 36.12 -23.20 -68.04
C VAL A 196 36.97 -23.06 -66.77
N SER A 197 36.47 -23.13 -65.54
CA SER A 197 35.81 -24.25 -64.83
C SER A 197 35.69 -23.77 -63.36
N ASN A 198 34.76 -24.10 -62.48
CA ASN A 198 33.85 -25.23 -62.34
C ASN A 198 32.63 -24.79 -61.50
N ALA A 199 31.49 -25.39 -61.83
CA ALA A 199 30.21 -25.26 -61.16
C ALA A 199 29.96 -26.48 -60.20
N PRO A 200 28.71 -26.78 -59.78
CA PRO A 200 28.13 -26.69 -58.43
C PRO A 200 27.84 -28.13 -57.91
N PRO A 201 26.73 -28.55 -57.24
CA PRO A 201 25.62 -27.89 -56.52
C PRO A 201 25.29 -28.55 -55.15
N SER A 202 24.26 -28.08 -54.44
CA SER A 202 23.24 -28.88 -53.70
C SER A 202 22.44 -27.94 -52.79
N SER A 203 21.24 -27.50 -53.17
CA SER A 203 19.94 -28.17 -52.96
C SER A 203 19.72 -28.63 -51.52
N ASN A 204 18.90 -27.90 -50.76
CA ASN A 204 17.56 -28.39 -50.42
C ASN A 204 16.68 -27.33 -49.77
N THR A 205 15.48 -27.24 -50.33
CA THR A 205 14.28 -26.55 -49.90
C THR A 205 13.72 -27.16 -48.61
N SER A 206 13.41 -26.34 -47.59
CA SER A 206 12.24 -26.52 -46.71
C SER A 206 12.04 -25.33 -45.76
N LEU A 207 10.94 -24.59 -45.96
CA LEU A 207 10.17 -23.87 -44.93
C LEU A 207 9.56 -24.90 -43.93
N PRO A 208 8.84 -24.51 -42.86
CA PRO A 208 8.91 -23.34 -41.97
C PRO A 208 8.90 -23.77 -40.47
N THR A 209 9.54 -23.06 -39.55
CA THR A 209 9.28 -23.32 -38.12
C THR A 209 9.34 -22.09 -37.21
N HIS A 210 8.18 -21.93 -36.57
CA HIS A 210 7.88 -21.25 -35.31
C HIS A 210 7.83 -19.72 -35.27
N ASN A 211 6.59 -19.23 -35.46
CA ASN A 211 6.02 -18.09 -34.76
C ASN A 211 6.62 -17.90 -33.36
N LEU A 212 7.25 -16.76 -33.16
CA LEU A 212 7.24 -16.03 -31.90
C LEU A 212 6.85 -14.58 -32.25
N GLN A 213 5.54 -14.32 -32.33
CA GLN A 213 5.06 -12.98 -32.00
C GLN A 213 5.52 -12.70 -30.57
N THR A 214 6.61 -11.98 -30.43
CA THR A 214 6.97 -11.28 -29.20
C THR A 214 6.98 -9.78 -29.48
N GLU A 215 5.91 -9.30 -30.11
CA GLU A 215 5.42 -7.97 -29.76
C GLU A 215 4.79 -8.10 -28.36
N ILE A 216 5.59 -7.89 -27.32
CA ILE A 216 5.04 -7.58 -26.00
C ILE A 216 4.42 -6.19 -26.18
N ASP A 217 3.11 -6.13 -26.40
CA ASP A 217 2.34 -4.88 -26.39
C ASP A 217 2.70 -4.14 -25.08
N PRO A 218 3.41 -2.99 -25.15
CA PRO A 218 3.82 -2.26 -23.96
C PRO A 218 2.62 -1.73 -23.15
N GLY A 219 1.40 -1.80 -23.70
CA GLY A 219 0.14 -1.55 -23.02
C GLY A 219 -0.56 -2.79 -22.44
N ALA A 220 -0.08 -4.02 -22.66
CA ALA A 220 -0.75 -5.23 -22.19
C ALA A 220 -0.81 -5.29 -20.66
N ALA A 221 0.30 -4.99 -19.98
CA ALA A 221 0.35 -4.92 -18.52
C ALA A 221 -0.62 -3.86 -17.98
N ALA A 222 -0.66 -2.68 -18.60
CA ALA A 222 -1.59 -1.61 -18.22
C ALA A 222 -3.07 -2.03 -18.38
N LYS A 223 -3.41 -2.73 -19.48
CA LYS A 223 -4.76 -3.28 -19.70
C LYS A 223 -5.16 -4.31 -18.64
N TYR A 224 -4.24 -5.20 -18.22
CA TYR A 224 -4.53 -6.17 -17.16
C TYR A 224 -4.64 -5.51 -15.78
N VAL A 225 -3.80 -4.52 -15.48
CA VAL A 225 -3.90 -3.72 -14.25
C VAL A 225 -5.24 -2.97 -14.18
N GLU A 226 -5.64 -2.30 -15.26
CA GLU A 226 -6.94 -1.61 -15.35
C GLU A 226 -8.11 -2.59 -15.17
N ARG A 227 -8.02 -3.79 -15.75
CA ARG A 227 -9.01 -4.84 -15.60
C ARG A 227 -9.09 -5.38 -14.16
N CYS A 228 -7.95 -5.55 -13.49
CA CYS A 228 -7.90 -5.90 -12.07
C CYS A 228 -8.55 -4.81 -11.22
N ASN A 229 -8.19 -3.54 -11.43
CA ASN A 229 -8.76 -2.42 -10.70
C ASN A 229 -10.28 -2.33 -10.88
N THR A 230 -10.77 -2.50 -12.10
CA THR A 230 -12.21 -2.51 -12.39
C THR A 230 -12.90 -3.66 -11.69
N CYS A 231 -12.33 -4.87 -11.74
CA CYS A 231 -12.87 -6.04 -11.06
C CYS A 231 -12.95 -5.83 -9.54
N CYS A 232 -11.87 -5.32 -8.92
CA CYS A 232 -11.83 -5.03 -7.49
C CYS A 232 -12.90 -4.00 -7.09
N LYS A 233 -13.11 -2.95 -7.88
CA LYS A 233 -14.20 -1.97 -7.64
C LYS A 233 -15.58 -2.61 -7.72
N THR A 234 -15.83 -3.46 -8.72
CA THR A 234 -17.11 -4.17 -8.85
C THR A 234 -17.35 -5.12 -7.68
N ILE A 235 -16.34 -5.89 -7.26
CA ILE A 235 -16.45 -6.80 -6.11
C ILE A 235 -16.74 -6.01 -4.83
N SER A 236 -16.03 -4.90 -4.61
CA SER A 236 -16.24 -4.04 -3.44
C SER A 236 -17.67 -3.47 -3.41
N THR A 237 -18.18 -3.00 -4.55
CA THR A 237 -19.54 -2.47 -4.67
C THR A 237 -20.59 -3.56 -4.40
N ALA A 238 -20.45 -4.72 -5.04
CA ALA A 238 -21.37 -5.84 -4.85
C ALA A 238 -21.35 -6.36 -3.40
N PHE A 239 -20.19 -6.38 -2.75
CA PHE A 239 -20.07 -6.77 -1.34
C PHE A 239 -20.75 -5.76 -0.41
N PHE A 240 -20.64 -4.46 -0.70
CA PHE A 240 -21.36 -3.42 0.03
C PHE A 240 -22.89 -3.57 -0.11
N GLU A 241 -23.38 -3.84 -1.31
CA GLU A 241 -24.81 -4.11 -1.55
C GLU A 241 -25.29 -5.37 -0.81
N LEU A 242 -24.49 -6.44 -0.84
CA LEU A 242 -24.79 -7.69 -0.15
C LEU A 242 -24.88 -7.53 1.37
N THR A 243 -23.92 -6.83 1.98
CA THR A 243 -23.93 -6.55 3.42
C THR A 243 -25.08 -5.63 3.82
N THR A 244 -25.44 -4.68 2.96
CA THR A 244 -26.64 -3.85 3.12
C THR A 244 -27.91 -4.70 3.09
N ALA A 245 -28.04 -5.63 2.14
CA ALA A 245 -29.18 -6.54 2.06
C ALA A 245 -29.28 -7.47 3.29
N LEU A 246 -28.16 -8.02 3.76
CA LEU A 246 -28.11 -8.84 4.99
C LEU A 246 -28.47 -8.04 6.25
N THR A 247 -28.12 -6.75 6.27
CA THR A 247 -28.51 -5.84 7.34
C THR A 247 -30.02 -5.58 7.28
N ASN A 248 -30.58 -5.31 6.11
CA ASN A 248 -32.03 -5.13 5.98
C ASN A 248 -32.81 -6.39 6.37
N LEU A 249 -32.28 -7.59 6.09
CA LEU A 249 -32.87 -8.86 6.49
C LEU A 249 -32.92 -9.08 8.02
N THR A 250 -32.10 -8.38 8.84
CA THR A 250 -32.22 -8.50 10.31
C THR A 250 -33.57 -8.09 10.84
N HIS A 251 -34.22 -7.16 10.14
CA HIS A 251 -35.49 -6.59 10.55
C HIS A 251 -36.69 -7.35 9.97
N LEU A 252 -36.47 -8.30 9.07
CA LEU A 252 -37.52 -9.05 8.37
C LEU A 252 -37.55 -10.53 8.78
N ASP A 253 -36.41 -11.22 8.71
CA ASP A 253 -36.31 -12.65 9.03
C ASP A 253 -34.88 -13.01 9.44
N ALA A 254 -34.70 -13.24 10.74
CA ALA A 254 -33.40 -13.60 11.32
C ALA A 254 -32.88 -14.96 10.85
N LYS A 255 -33.76 -15.92 10.55
CA LYS A 255 -33.38 -17.27 10.10
C LYS A 255 -32.91 -17.22 8.65
N LEU A 256 -33.63 -16.51 7.80
CA LEU A 256 -33.24 -16.30 6.40
C LEU A 256 -31.95 -15.48 6.28
N LYS A 257 -31.76 -14.48 7.15
CA LYS A 257 -30.48 -13.76 7.25
C LYS A 257 -29.32 -14.71 7.53
N GLU A 258 -29.45 -15.57 8.53
CA GLU A 258 -28.37 -16.48 8.93
C GLU A 258 -28.03 -17.50 7.83
N GLU A 259 -29.04 -17.97 7.08
CA GLU A 259 -28.85 -18.81 5.90
C GLU A 259 -28.05 -18.08 4.81
N LYS A 260 -28.48 -16.87 4.42
CA LYS A 260 -27.78 -16.06 3.42
C LYS A 260 -26.40 -15.60 3.85
N ARG A 261 -26.19 -15.37 5.15
CA ARG A 261 -24.86 -15.09 5.73
C ARG A 261 -23.92 -16.27 5.53
N LYS A 262 -24.36 -17.49 5.83
CA LYS A 262 -23.55 -18.71 5.65
C LYS A 262 -23.22 -18.98 4.18
N GLU A 263 -24.18 -18.79 3.29
CA GLU A 263 -23.97 -18.92 1.83
C GLU A 263 -22.93 -17.91 1.33
N THR A 264 -23.05 -16.65 1.75
CA THR A 264 -22.09 -15.58 1.44
C THR A 264 -20.69 -15.89 1.99
N GLN A 265 -20.61 -16.35 3.23
CA GLN A 265 -19.34 -16.71 3.87
C GLN A 265 -18.62 -17.82 3.10
N LYS A 266 -19.33 -18.87 2.71
CA LYS A 266 -18.77 -19.98 1.92
C LYS A 266 -18.23 -19.52 0.57
N LEU A 267 -18.93 -18.61 -0.11
CA LEU A 267 -18.48 -18.03 -1.38
C LEU A 267 -17.17 -17.25 -1.20
N LEU A 268 -17.08 -16.41 -0.16
CA LEU A 268 -15.89 -15.61 0.12
C LEU A 268 -14.68 -16.46 0.48
N GLU A 269 -14.86 -17.52 1.27
CA GLU A 269 -13.82 -18.49 1.59
C GLU A 269 -13.28 -19.16 0.32
N THR A 270 -14.18 -19.59 -0.59
CA THR A 270 -13.81 -20.20 -1.88
C THR A 270 -12.99 -19.23 -2.76
N ILE A 271 -13.42 -17.96 -2.85
CA ILE A 271 -12.71 -16.93 -3.62
C ILE A 271 -11.33 -16.67 -2.99
N ALA A 272 -11.25 -16.58 -1.66
CA ALA A 272 -10.01 -16.34 -0.94
C ALA A 272 -9.01 -17.49 -1.12
N GLU A 273 -9.45 -18.74 -1.08
CA GLU A 273 -8.62 -19.91 -1.38
C GLU A 273 -8.08 -19.90 -2.80
N THR A 274 -8.92 -19.54 -3.78
CA THR A 274 -8.53 -19.46 -5.20
C THR A 274 -7.44 -18.41 -5.45
N ILE A 275 -7.41 -17.33 -4.67
CA ILE A 275 -6.42 -16.24 -4.79
C ILE A 275 -5.13 -16.57 -4.02
N LYS A 276 -5.18 -17.43 -2.99
CA LYS A 276 -4.00 -17.86 -2.21
C LYS A 276 -3.04 -18.73 -3.03
N GLU A 277 -3.51 -19.45 -4.04
CA GLU A 277 -2.66 -20.25 -4.92
C GLU A 277 -2.00 -19.38 -6.01
N TRP A 278 -0.67 -19.44 -6.13
CA TRP A 278 0.10 -18.69 -7.15
C TRP A 278 0.85 -19.62 -8.13
N PRO A 279 0.72 -19.40 -9.46
CA PRO A 279 -0.26 -18.54 -10.12
C PRO A 279 -1.68 -19.12 -9.94
N PRO A 280 -2.74 -18.28 -9.97
CA PRO A 280 -4.11 -18.76 -9.88
C PRO A 280 -4.34 -19.88 -10.91
N PRO A 281 -4.93 -21.02 -10.52
CA PRO A 281 -5.12 -22.15 -11.41
C PRO A 281 -5.80 -21.70 -12.71
N LYS A 282 -5.32 -22.22 -13.86
CA LYS A 282 -5.88 -21.88 -15.17
C LYS A 282 -7.40 -22.12 -15.14
N LYS A 283 -8.16 -21.04 -15.30
CA LYS A 283 -9.63 -20.96 -15.14
C LYS A 283 -10.37 -22.28 -15.47
N PRO A 284 -11.12 -22.89 -14.53
CA PRO A 284 -12.25 -23.71 -14.95
C PRO A 284 -13.28 -22.80 -15.62
N LEU A 285 -13.81 -23.27 -16.74
CA LEU A 285 -14.81 -22.59 -17.56
C LEU A 285 -15.99 -22.12 -16.70
N LYS A 286 -16.47 -20.91 -16.98
CA LYS A 286 -17.72 -20.34 -16.46
C LYS A 286 -18.83 -21.39 -16.57
N VAL A 287 -19.20 -22.05 -15.48
CA VAL A 287 -20.48 -22.77 -15.42
C VAL A 287 -21.50 -21.71 -15.05
N ILE A 288 -22.20 -21.24 -16.08
CA ILE A 288 -23.40 -20.43 -15.94
C ILE A 288 -24.49 -21.40 -15.46
N HIS A 289 -25.02 -21.18 -14.27
CA HIS A 289 -26.32 -21.70 -13.86
C HIS A 289 -27.31 -20.53 -13.83
#